data_AF-A0A432U7S0-F1
#
_entry.id   AF-A0A432U7S0-F1
#
_cell.length_a   1.000
_cell.length_b   1.000
_cell.length_c   1.000
_cell.angle_alpha   90.00
_cell.angle_beta   90.00
_cell.angle_gamma   90.00
#
_symmetry.space_group_name_H-M   'P 1'
#
loop_
_entity.id
_entity.type
_entity.pdbx_description
1 polymer ?
#
loop_
_entity_poly.entity_id
_entity_poly.type
_entity_poly.pdbx_seq_one_letter_code
_entity_poly.pdbx_strand_id
1 'polypeptide(L)'
;MNKTLKIATRKSPLALWQAEHVKARLEHHHPGLNVELVKMTTKGDQILNSPLSKIGGKGLFIKELEVGMMEGVADIAVHSMKDVPYEIPPGFELGAILKR
;
A
#
# COMPACT_ATOMS: atom_id res chain seq x y z
N MET A 1 -26.25 0.49 -2.45
CA MET A 1 -25.01 1.04 -3.02
C MET A 1 -23.92 0.01 -2.79
N ASN A 2 -23.25 -0.49 -3.83
CA ASN A 2 -22.13 -1.41 -3.63
C ASN A 2 -20.97 -0.62 -3.02
N LYS A 3 -20.47 -1.08 -1.88
CA LYS A 3 -19.37 -0.43 -1.17
C LYS A 3 -18.08 -0.75 -1.94
N THR A 4 -17.41 0.27 -2.46
CA THR A 4 -16.11 0.12 -3.11
C THR A 4 -15.02 0.30 -2.07
N LEU A 5 -14.09 -0.66 -1.97
CA LEU A 5 -12.87 -0.57 -1.17
C LEU A 5 -11.70 -0.14 -2.07
N LYS A 6 -10.97 0.89 -1.66
CA LYS A 6 -9.83 1.44 -2.38
C LYS A 6 -8.52 1.02 -1.73
N ILE A 7 -7.66 0.37 -2.50
CA ILE A 7 -6.34 -0.11 -2.05
C ILE A 7 -5.26 0.82 -2.59
N ALA A 8 -4.56 1.52 -1.70
CA ALA A 8 -3.32 2.23 -2.02
C ALA A 8 -2.20 1.24 -2.31
N THR A 9 -1.50 1.44 -3.43
CA THR A 9 -0.33 0.63 -3.81
C THR A 9 0.69 1.45 -4.61
N ARG A 10 1.95 1.03 -4.54
CA ARG A 10 3.01 1.58 -5.39
C ARG A 10 2.85 1.10 -6.83
N LYS A 11 3.46 1.85 -7.76
CA LYS A 11 3.43 1.54 -9.21
C LYS A 11 4.41 0.45 -9.65
N SER A 12 5.29 -0.03 -8.78
CA SER A 12 6.25 -1.06 -9.15
C SER A 12 5.53 -2.37 -9.51
N PRO A 13 6.05 -3.18 -10.46
CA PRO A 13 5.36 -4.41 -10.89
C PRO A 13 5.02 -5.36 -9.74
N LEU A 14 5.94 -5.52 -8.77
CA LEU A 14 5.70 -6.37 -7.60
C LEU A 14 4.61 -5.80 -6.68
N ALA A 15 4.59 -4.49 -6.42
CA ALA A 15 3.57 -3.88 -5.57
C ALA A 15 2.17 -3.97 -6.20
N LEU A 16 2.08 -3.78 -7.52
CA LEU A 16 0.84 -3.99 -8.26
C LEU A 16 0.38 -5.45 -8.16
N TRP A 17 1.28 -6.41 -8.37
CA TRP A 17 0.95 -7.82 -8.22
C TRP A 17 0.46 -8.16 -6.81
N GLN A 18 1.09 -7.61 -5.76
CA GLN A 18 0.68 -7.81 -4.37
C GLN A 18 -0.71 -7.24 -4.10
N ALA A 19 -1.01 -6.05 -4.61
CA ALA A 19 -2.31 -5.41 -4.45
C ALA A 19 -3.41 -6.15 -5.23
N GLU A 20 -3.13 -6.61 -6.46
CA GLU A 20 -4.04 -7.46 -7.23
C GLU A 20 -4.29 -8.80 -6.52
N HIS A 21 -3.26 -9.39 -5.91
CA HIS A 21 -3.41 -10.63 -5.12
C HIS A 21 -4.34 -10.42 -3.91
N VAL A 22 -4.19 -9.31 -3.19
CA VAL A 22 -5.09 -8.96 -2.07
C VAL A 22 -6.50 -8.69 -2.55
N LYS A 23 -6.66 -7.91 -3.63
CA LYS A 23 -7.95 -7.65 -4.28
C LYS A 23 -8.69 -8.94 -4.63
N ALA A 24 -8.04 -9.86 -5.34
CA ALA A 24 -8.66 -11.11 -5.77
C ALA A 24 -9.17 -11.95 -4.58
N ARG A 25 -8.43 -11.96 -3.46
CA ARG A 25 -8.86 -12.65 -2.23
C ARG A 25 -10.04 -11.96 -1.56
N LEU A 26 -10.04 -10.63 -1.50
CA LEU A 26 -11.14 -9.86 -0.92
C LEU A 26 -12.43 -10.08 -1.71
N GLU A 27 -12.37 -9.99 -3.03
CA GLU A 27 -13.52 -10.23 -3.92
C GLU A 27 -14.00 -11.69 -3.87
N HIS A 28 -13.07 -12.65 -3.73
CA HIS A 28 -13.43 -14.06 -3.55
C HIS A 28 -14.19 -14.34 -2.24
N HIS A 29 -13.73 -13.77 -1.12
CA HIS A 29 -14.34 -14.01 0.19
C HIS A 29 -15.56 -13.13 0.48
N HIS A 30 -15.74 -12.02 -0.24
CA HIS A 30 -16.85 -11.10 -0.04
C HIS A 30 -17.59 -10.85 -1.37
N PRO A 31 -18.49 -11.77 -1.77
CA PRO A 31 -19.29 -11.59 -2.98
C PRO A 31 -20.09 -10.27 -2.93
N GLY A 32 -19.82 -9.37 -3.87
CA GLY A 32 -20.45 -8.04 -3.95
C GLY A 32 -19.59 -6.87 -3.43
N LEU A 33 -18.41 -7.15 -2.87
CA LEU A 33 -17.39 -6.13 -2.62
C LEU A 33 -16.72 -5.75 -3.94
N ASN A 34 -16.73 -4.46 -4.29
CA ASN A 34 -15.94 -3.94 -5.40
C ASN A 34 -14.60 -3.44 -4.86
N VAL A 35 -13.49 -3.77 -5.53
CA VAL A 35 -12.16 -3.31 -5.10
C VAL A 35 -11.45 -2.54 -6.22
N GLU A 36 -10.99 -1.34 -5.89
CA GLU A 36 -10.24 -0.44 -6.79
C GLU A 36 -8.80 -0.27 -6.31
N LEU A 37 -7.85 -0.25 -7.24
CA LEU A 37 -6.44 0.00 -6.94
C LEU A 37 -6.08 1.46 -7.20
N VAL A 38 -5.68 2.17 -6.14
CA VAL A 38 -5.19 3.54 -6.18
C VAL A 38 -3.68 3.52 -6.29
N LYS A 39 -3.18 3.69 -7.51
CA LYS A 39 -1.74 3.62 -7.83
C LYS A 39 -1.05 4.95 -7.49
N MET A 40 -0.17 4.94 -6.50
CA MET A 40 0.54 6.13 -6.04
C MET A 40 2.01 6.09 -6.44
N THR A 41 2.58 7.26 -6.69
CA THR A 41 4.03 7.43 -6.89
C THR A 41 4.64 7.87 -5.58
N THR A 42 5.64 7.15 -5.08
CA THR A 42 6.39 7.54 -3.87
C THR A 42 7.63 8.35 -4.23
N LYS A 43 8.17 9.14 -3.29
CA LYS A 43 9.50 9.74 -3.47
C LYS A 43 10.57 8.68 -3.73
N GLY A 44 10.47 7.50 -3.10
CA GLY A 44 11.35 6.38 -3.37
C GLY A 44 11.34 5.89 -4.83
N ASP A 45 10.20 6.00 -5.54
CA ASP A 45 10.11 5.65 -6.97
C ASP A 45 10.81 6.70 -7.86
N GLN A 46 10.85 7.96 -7.44
CA GLN A 46 11.48 9.06 -8.18
C GLN A 46 13.01 9.07 -8.06
N ILE A 47 13.56 8.45 -7.02
CA ILE A 47 14.98 8.52 -6.66
C ILE A 47 15.75 7.26 -7.11
N LEU A 48 15.20 6.45 -8.02
CA LEU A 48 15.82 5.22 -8.56
C LEU A 48 17.23 5.40 -9.19
N ASN A 49 17.70 6.63 -9.36
CA ASN A 49 19.04 6.95 -9.87
C ASN A 49 20.11 7.22 -8.79
N SER A 50 19.80 7.03 -7.49
CA SER A 50 20.79 7.21 -6.40
C SER A 50 20.87 5.98 -5.49
N PRO A 51 22.06 5.62 -4.96
CA PRO A 51 22.20 4.49 -4.04
C PRO A 51 21.34 4.70 -2.78
N LEU A 52 20.56 3.68 -2.40
CA LEU A 52 19.73 3.69 -1.18
C LEU A 52 20.50 4.13 0.08
N SER A 53 21.80 3.80 0.16
CA SER A 53 22.67 4.16 1.28
C SER A 53 22.86 5.66 1.47
N LYS A 54 22.65 6.48 0.43
CA LYS A 54 22.69 7.95 0.52
C LYS A 54 21.36 8.59 0.91
N ILE A 55 20.26 7.85 0.82
CA ILE A 55 18.90 8.38 0.93
C ILE A 55 18.36 8.10 2.33
N GLY A 56 19.14 8.39 3.37
CA GLY A 56 18.71 8.17 4.77
C GLY A 56 17.27 8.65 4.98
N GLY A 57 16.37 7.74 5.39
CA GLY A 57 14.97 8.06 5.59
C GLY A 57 14.13 6.83 5.92
N LYS A 58 13.78 6.66 7.20
CA LYS A 58 12.70 5.74 7.59
C LYS A 58 11.42 6.18 6.86
N GLY A 59 10.71 5.26 6.19
CA GLY A 59 9.38 5.52 5.61
C GLY A 59 9.32 6.07 4.17
N LEU A 60 10.43 6.06 3.40
CA LEU A 60 10.51 6.57 2.02
C LEU A 60 9.53 5.95 1.00
N PHE A 61 8.96 4.79 1.31
CA PHE A 61 8.05 4.04 0.44
C PHE A 61 6.62 3.96 0.96
N ILE A 62 6.35 4.54 2.14
CA ILE A 62 5.08 4.35 2.87
C ILE A 62 4.36 5.67 3.06
N LYS A 63 5.12 6.77 3.23
CA LYS A 63 4.56 8.09 3.53
C LYS A 63 3.47 8.55 2.55
N GLU A 64 3.66 8.33 1.25
CA GLU A 64 2.65 8.75 0.27
C GLU A 64 1.38 7.89 0.33
N LEU A 65 1.48 6.60 0.70
CA LEU A 65 0.29 5.76 0.87
C LEU A 65 -0.46 6.14 2.15
N GLU A 66 0.25 6.39 3.24
CA GLU A 66 -0.30 6.89 4.51
C GLU A 66 -1.04 8.22 4.31
N VAL A 67 -0.44 9.18 3.59
CA VAL A 67 -1.08 10.45 3.26
C VAL A 67 -2.36 10.23 2.45
N GLY A 68 -2.30 9.41 1.41
CA GLY A 68 -3.49 9.09 0.61
C GLY A 68 -4.60 8.42 1.42
N MET A 69 -4.26 7.63 2.43
CA MET A 69 -5.25 7.05 3.36
C MET A 69 -5.84 8.11 4.30
N MET A 70 -5.01 8.97 4.90
CA MET A 70 -5.49 10.06 5.78
C MET A 70 -6.38 11.07 5.04
N GLU A 71 -6.11 11.33 3.77
CA GLU A 71 -6.92 12.22 2.92
C GLU A 71 -8.19 11.55 2.37
N GLY A 72 -8.45 10.27 2.69
CA GLY A 72 -9.61 9.53 2.23
C GLY A 72 -9.56 9.15 0.74
N VAL A 73 -8.39 9.23 0.11
CA VAL A 73 -8.17 8.79 -1.27
C VAL A 73 -8.18 7.26 -1.36
N ALA A 74 -7.69 6.58 -0.33
CA ALA A 74 -7.69 5.13 -0.20
C ALA A 74 -8.12 4.67 1.21
N ASP A 75 -8.60 3.44 1.32
CA ASP A 75 -9.11 2.88 2.58
C ASP A 75 -8.09 1.99 3.28
N ILE A 76 -7.28 1.25 2.50
CA ILE A 76 -6.19 0.39 3.00
C ILE A 76 -4.95 0.53 2.11
N ALA A 77 -3.79 0.13 2.62
CA ALA A 77 -2.55 0.02 1.84
C ALA A 77 -2.03 -1.42 1.84
N VAL A 78 -1.42 -1.83 0.72
CA VAL A 78 -0.74 -3.13 0.59
C VAL A 78 0.77 -2.91 0.45
N HIS A 79 1.53 -3.62 1.29
CA HIS A 79 2.99 -3.54 1.34
C HIS A 79 3.64 -4.92 1.37
N SER A 80 4.90 -4.96 0.94
CA SER A 80 5.81 -6.02 1.38
C SER A 80 6.11 -5.80 2.86
N MET A 81 5.90 -6.83 3.69
CA MET A 81 6.05 -6.69 5.15
C MET A 81 7.45 -6.19 5.59
N LYS A 82 8.49 -6.51 4.83
CA LYS A 82 9.87 -6.04 5.09
C LYS A 82 10.03 -4.52 5.01
N ASP A 83 9.13 -3.83 4.30
CA ASP A 83 9.19 -2.39 4.08
C ASP A 83 8.40 -1.62 5.15
N VAL A 84 7.51 -2.30 5.90
CA VAL A 84 6.69 -1.72 6.98
C VAL A 84 7.58 -1.39 8.19
N PRO A 85 7.49 -0.17 8.77
CA PRO A 85 8.29 0.22 9.92
C PRO A 85 7.94 -0.63 11.16
N TYR A 86 8.91 -0.79 12.06
CA TYR A 86 8.67 -1.45 13.35
C TYR A 86 7.64 -0.69 14.21
N GLU A 87 7.75 0.64 14.27
CA GLU A 87 6.75 1.51 14.88
C GLU A 87 5.75 1.97 13.82
N ILE A 88 4.49 1.56 13.97
CA ILE A 88 3.40 2.03 13.12
C ILE A 88 3.00 3.44 13.54
N PRO A 89 2.88 4.41 12.61
CA PRO A 89 2.51 5.76 12.97
C PRO A 89 1.12 5.84 13.61
N PRO A 90 0.88 6.80 14.52
CA PRO A 90 -0.44 7.01 15.11
C PRO A 90 -1.52 7.19 14.04
N GLY A 91 -2.68 6.55 14.25
CA GLY A 91 -3.79 6.57 13.29
C GLY A 91 -3.77 5.45 12.26
N PHE A 92 -2.71 4.62 12.25
CA PHE A 92 -2.63 3.41 11.43
C PHE A 92 -2.48 2.16 12.29
N GLU A 93 -2.84 1.02 11.71
CA GLU A 93 -2.60 -0.29 12.28
C GLU A 93 -2.25 -1.30 11.17
N LEU A 94 -1.58 -2.39 11.55
CA LEU A 94 -1.36 -3.52 10.66
C LEU A 94 -2.61 -4.41 10.68
N GLY A 95 -3.52 -4.20 9.73
CA GLY A 95 -4.82 -4.90 9.71
C GLY A 95 -4.76 -6.39 9.34
N ALA A 96 -3.76 -6.82 8.55
CA ALA A 96 -3.62 -8.22 8.14
C ALA A 96 -2.20 -8.56 7.69
N ILE A 97 -1.83 -9.84 7.84
CA ILE A 97 -0.65 -10.44 7.23
C ILE A 97 -1.12 -11.66 6.43
N LEU A 98 -0.86 -11.67 5.12
CA LEU A 98 -1.16 -12.81 4.27
C LEU A 98 -0.20 -13.97 4.54
N LYS A 99 -0.61 -15.19 4.17
CA LYS A 99 0.25 -16.37 4.27
C LYS A 99 1.56 -16.14 3.50
N ARG A 100 2.67 -16.43 4.18
CA ARG A 100 4.03 -16.35 3.63
C ARG A 100 4.29 -17.45 2.60
#